data_AF-A0A9D9BNF1-F1
#
_entry.id   AF-A0A9D9BNF1-F1
#
_cell.length_a   1.000
_cell.length_b   1.000
_cell.length_c   1.000
_cell.angle_alpha   90.00
_cell.angle_beta   90.00
_cell.angle_gamma   90.00
#
_symmetry.space_group_name_H-M   'P 1'
#
loop_
_entity.id
_entity.type
_entity.pdbx_description
1 polymer ?
#
loop_
_entity_poly.entity_id
_entity_poly.type
_entity_poly.pdbx_seq_one_letter_code
_entity_poly.pdbx_strand_id
1 'polypeptide(L)'
;MSEEKTTESRTLVPFETIGLCFSGGGYRATFFALGVLSYLEQINYKNSPLLASVKALSTVSGGTLTGVGFAKALQEKSYNFKSFFQDFYNTFTPQNDQLLSTAIKKFEDDAVWEKSSKKRTLINAFALAYADMPIFDGSFKHFKKNNINQLEQVCFNATDFSYGLTFRIQNQGYFGNTPLYKTNQKQVNALRDQIILGDAIASSSCFPVGFEPMIFPDDYFEDHNDPDYKTLKEIDLFIDGVGIMDGGIADNQGIGSMMLINERMDDGMNLIIVNDVGSYKMKPWEQDTTEISNGSSLKRIINKALNYFSLKPLYWITFTIGLLIVLLNNMLVFGPQAYSGLYILGSAIMGSGLLLSIFGIVASVLKSTLVSKIKGIFKRNVPEPLMDDILSFQKLDISLIQRMLSDRFTSAMTMINDVFLKQIRRLNYDLFYSKKELEHRRITATIYKLNGKPTPYSKGNGVNPNIEPKPSKALESVCLTASEMPTTLWWDKTDVSKNRMEALIACGEITICYELMDYILKLKEADKIPEKDSSAIDELYKNLVQDWKNFNIQPLWLVDKLKK
;
A
#
# COMPACT_ATOMS: atom_id res chain seq x y z
N MET A 1 10.32 23.38 26.20
CA MET A 1 10.76 23.06 27.56
C MET A 1 9.68 22.21 28.20
N SER A 2 9.79 20.90 28.04
CA SER A 2 8.95 19.92 28.72
C SER A 2 9.73 19.45 29.93
N GLU A 3 9.15 19.60 31.12
CA GLU A 3 9.68 19.07 32.37
C GLU A 3 9.96 17.57 32.20
N GLU A 4 11.21 17.17 32.43
CA GLU A 4 11.60 15.78 32.67
C GLU A 4 10.79 15.30 33.88
N LYS A 5 9.70 14.57 33.64
CA LYS A 5 9.14 13.68 34.65
C LYS A 5 10.22 12.65 34.94
N THR A 6 10.87 12.78 36.10
CA THR A 6 11.70 11.76 36.72
C THR A 6 10.92 10.45 36.73
N THR A 7 11.31 9.53 35.86
CA THR A 7 10.77 8.18 35.73
C THR A 7 11.26 7.35 36.93
N GLU A 8 10.48 7.36 38.02
CA GLU A 8 10.54 6.24 38.96
C GLU A 8 10.34 4.95 38.16
N SER A 9 11.25 3.99 38.35
CA SER A 9 11.26 2.70 37.67
C SER A 9 9.93 1.99 37.89
N ARG A 10 9.00 2.10 36.92
CA ARG A 10 7.73 1.37 36.91
C ARG A 10 8.00 -0.12 37.15
N THR A 11 7.31 -0.69 38.13
CA THR A 11 7.33 -2.15 38.35
C THR A 11 6.83 -2.84 37.08
N LEU A 12 7.65 -3.70 36.49
CA LEU A 12 7.30 -4.43 35.27
C LEU A 12 6.15 -5.40 35.57
N VAL A 13 5.07 -5.37 34.79
CA VAL A 13 3.97 -6.36 34.85
C VAL A 13 3.69 -6.89 33.44
N PRO A 14 4.49 -7.85 32.93
CA PRO A 14 4.75 -8.05 31.49
C PRO A 14 3.52 -8.22 30.57
N PHE A 15 2.40 -8.75 31.06
CA PHE A 15 1.30 -9.21 30.21
C PHE A 15 -0.06 -8.57 30.56
N GLU A 16 -0.11 -7.52 31.37
CA GLU A 16 -1.36 -6.88 31.80
C GLU A 16 -1.95 -5.95 30.72
N THR A 17 -1.10 -5.17 30.04
CA THR A 17 -1.50 -4.32 28.90
C THR A 17 -0.59 -4.52 27.70
N ILE A 18 -1.19 -4.94 26.59
CA ILE A 18 -0.48 -5.30 25.36
C ILE A 18 -0.90 -4.34 24.22
N GLY A 19 0.10 -3.76 23.55
CA GLY A 19 -0.07 -3.04 22.29
C GLY A 19 0.41 -3.91 21.13
N LEU A 20 -0.44 -4.11 20.12
CA LEU A 20 -0.06 -4.83 18.90
C LEU A 20 0.17 -3.85 17.75
N CYS A 21 1.30 -4.03 17.07
CA CYS A 21 1.54 -3.40 15.78
C CYS A 21 1.45 -4.44 14.67
N PHE A 22 0.66 -4.17 13.62
CA PHE A 22 0.58 -5.01 12.43
C PHE A 22 1.11 -4.25 11.21
N SER A 23 2.21 -4.73 10.65
CA SER A 23 2.87 -4.07 9.53
C SER A 23 2.07 -4.15 8.22
N GLY A 24 2.46 -3.35 7.24
CA GLY A 24 1.99 -3.49 5.86
C GLY A 24 2.59 -4.71 5.14
N GLY A 25 1.95 -5.13 4.05
CA GLY A 25 2.36 -6.30 3.27
C GLY A 25 1.26 -7.09 2.57
N GLY A 26 0.08 -6.49 2.32
CA GLY A 26 -1.05 -7.17 1.68
C GLY A 26 -1.52 -8.41 2.46
N TYR A 27 -2.00 -9.44 1.78
CA TYR A 27 -2.46 -10.69 2.38
C TYR A 27 -1.38 -11.38 3.21
N ARG A 28 -0.09 -11.22 2.87
CA ARG A 28 1.00 -11.71 3.74
C ARG A 28 0.90 -11.13 5.15
N ALA A 29 0.65 -9.83 5.27
CA ALA A 29 0.48 -9.18 6.57
C ALA A 29 -0.84 -9.55 7.23
N THR A 30 -1.93 -9.60 6.44
CA THR A 30 -3.27 -9.93 6.92
C THR A 30 -3.30 -11.27 7.64
N PHE A 31 -2.83 -12.34 7.00
CA PHE A 31 -2.93 -13.69 7.55
C PHE A 31 -1.86 -13.99 8.60
N PHE A 32 -0.68 -13.38 8.50
CA PHE A 32 0.30 -13.45 9.59
C PHE A 32 -0.26 -12.80 10.87
N ALA A 33 -0.89 -11.62 10.76
CA ALA A 33 -1.54 -10.95 11.89
C ALA A 33 -2.72 -11.77 12.45
N LEU A 34 -3.50 -12.44 11.61
CA LEU A 34 -4.58 -13.33 12.06
C LEU A 34 -4.01 -14.49 12.90
N GLY A 35 -2.88 -15.06 12.48
CA GLY A 35 -2.14 -16.08 13.24
C GLY A 35 -1.61 -15.58 14.59
N VAL A 36 -1.15 -14.33 14.65
CA VAL A 36 -0.74 -13.72 15.92
C VAL A 36 -1.93 -13.61 16.87
N LEU A 37 -3.08 -13.13 16.37
CA LEU A 37 -4.30 -13.03 17.18
C LEU A 37 -4.79 -14.41 17.64
N SER A 38 -4.79 -15.42 16.77
CA SER A 38 -5.27 -16.77 17.12
C SER A 38 -4.41 -17.43 18.17
N TYR A 39 -3.10 -17.22 18.15
CA TYR A 39 -2.24 -17.76 19.17
C TYR A 39 -2.36 -17.01 20.51
N LEU A 40 -2.50 -15.68 20.49
CA LEU A 40 -2.75 -14.91 21.71
C LEU A 40 -4.09 -15.29 22.36
N GLU A 41 -5.09 -15.69 21.57
CA GLU A 41 -6.34 -16.26 22.11
C GLU A 41 -6.12 -17.67 22.70
N GLN A 42 -5.26 -18.47 22.09
CA GLN A 42 -5.02 -19.86 22.50
C GLN A 42 -4.23 -19.97 23.82
N ILE A 43 -3.31 -19.04 24.09
CA ILE A 43 -2.42 -19.11 25.26
C ILE A 43 -2.94 -18.27 26.43
N ASN A 44 -2.96 -18.87 27.62
CA ASN A 44 -3.49 -18.22 28.83
C ASN A 44 -2.39 -17.67 29.75
N TYR A 45 -2.68 -16.51 30.35
CA TYR A 45 -1.96 -15.93 31.48
C TYR A 45 -2.97 -15.57 32.58
N LYS A 46 -2.71 -16.00 33.83
CA LYS A 46 -3.63 -15.81 34.97
C LYS A 46 -5.09 -16.21 34.67
N ASN A 47 -5.27 -17.38 34.06
CA ASN A 47 -6.59 -17.95 33.67
C ASN A 47 -7.37 -17.17 32.59
N SER A 48 -6.75 -16.24 31.87
CA SER A 48 -7.36 -15.54 30.74
C SER A 48 -6.48 -15.64 29.49
N PRO A 49 -7.06 -15.69 28.28
CA PRO A 49 -6.28 -15.55 27.04
C PRO A 49 -5.43 -14.28 27.06
N LEU A 50 -4.18 -14.35 26.58
CA LEU A 50 -3.34 -13.16 26.44
C LEU A 50 -3.97 -12.10 25.54
N LEU A 51 -4.81 -12.53 24.58
CA LEU A 51 -5.55 -11.61 23.71
C LEU A 51 -6.43 -10.62 24.50
N ALA A 52 -6.98 -11.01 25.66
CA ALA A 52 -7.82 -10.15 26.50
C ALA A 52 -7.05 -8.93 27.08
N SER A 53 -5.73 -9.06 27.21
CA SER A 53 -4.82 -7.99 27.64
C SER A 53 -4.46 -7.01 26.52
N VAL A 54 -4.85 -7.28 25.27
CA VAL A 54 -4.60 -6.36 24.16
C VAL A 54 -5.51 -5.14 24.28
N LYS A 55 -4.91 -3.97 24.53
CA LYS A 55 -5.60 -2.68 24.71
C LYS A 55 -5.39 -1.72 23.55
N ALA A 56 -4.39 -1.95 22.70
CA ALA A 56 -4.15 -1.09 21.54
C ALA A 56 -3.77 -1.83 20.28
N LEU A 57 -4.22 -1.29 19.15
CA LEU A 57 -3.82 -1.68 17.81
C LEU A 57 -3.26 -0.48 17.04
N SER A 58 -2.11 -0.68 16.40
CA SER A 58 -1.58 0.23 15.38
C SER A 58 -1.28 -0.58 14.12
N THR A 59 -2.02 -0.33 13.04
CA THR A 59 -1.96 -1.20 11.85
C THR A 59 -1.71 -0.41 10.57
N VAL A 60 -1.19 -1.11 9.57
CA VAL A 60 -0.76 -0.53 8.29
C VAL A 60 -1.11 -1.48 7.15
N SER A 61 -1.65 -0.96 6.04
CA SER A 61 -1.91 -1.68 4.80
C SER A 61 -2.59 -3.05 5.04
N GLY A 62 -2.02 -4.14 4.54
CA GLY A 62 -2.50 -5.50 4.77
C GLY A 62 -2.83 -5.86 6.24
N GLY A 63 -2.05 -5.36 7.21
CA GLY A 63 -2.33 -5.55 8.63
C GLY A 63 -3.60 -4.83 9.11
N THR A 64 -4.04 -3.80 8.39
CA THR A 64 -5.29 -3.06 8.66
C THR A 64 -6.52 -3.90 8.37
N LEU A 65 -6.49 -4.81 7.39
CA LEU A 65 -7.63 -5.69 7.12
C LEU A 65 -7.96 -6.52 8.37
N THR A 66 -6.97 -7.23 8.92
CA THR A 66 -7.14 -8.00 10.17
C THR A 66 -7.43 -7.09 11.35
N GLY A 67 -6.74 -5.95 11.46
CA GLY A 67 -6.93 -5.00 12.56
C GLY A 67 -8.34 -4.43 12.63
N VAL A 68 -8.91 -4.01 11.51
CA VAL A 68 -10.27 -3.48 11.41
C VAL A 68 -11.29 -4.59 11.68
N GLY A 69 -11.13 -5.75 11.04
CA GLY A 69 -12.03 -6.89 11.23
C GLY A 69 -12.09 -7.33 12.70
N PHE A 70 -10.93 -7.47 13.35
CA PHE A 70 -10.84 -7.82 14.77
C PHE A 70 -11.42 -6.72 15.67
N ALA A 71 -11.05 -5.45 15.44
CA ALA A 71 -11.56 -4.34 16.24
C ALA A 71 -13.08 -4.22 16.15
N LYS A 72 -13.66 -4.40 14.95
CA LYS A 72 -15.10 -4.42 14.72
C LYS A 72 -15.75 -5.59 15.44
N ALA A 73 -15.25 -6.80 15.25
CA ALA A 73 -15.82 -8.01 15.84
C ALA A 73 -15.93 -7.91 17.37
N LEU A 74 -14.93 -7.33 18.05
CA LEU A 74 -14.97 -7.08 19.50
C LEU A 74 -16.15 -6.19 19.97
N GLN A 75 -16.74 -5.40 19.07
CA GLN A 75 -17.87 -4.52 19.40
C GLN A 75 -19.21 -5.24 19.30
N GLU A 76 -19.24 -6.46 18.77
CA GLU A 76 -20.46 -7.24 18.61
C GLU A 76 -20.84 -7.92 19.94
N LYS A 77 -22.12 -7.87 20.31
CA LYS A 77 -22.60 -8.48 21.57
C LYS A 77 -22.38 -10.00 21.63
N SER A 78 -22.40 -10.65 20.47
CA SER A 78 -22.18 -12.08 20.29
C SER A 78 -20.71 -12.43 20.02
N TYR A 79 -19.77 -11.51 20.29
CA TYR A 79 -18.37 -11.71 19.97
C TYR A 79 -17.85 -13.04 20.54
N ASN A 80 -17.28 -13.83 19.64
CA ASN A 80 -16.54 -15.03 19.94
C ASN A 80 -15.35 -15.09 18.99
N PHE A 81 -14.13 -15.27 19.52
CA PHE A 81 -12.93 -15.27 18.70
C PHE A 81 -12.97 -16.35 17.61
N LYS A 82 -13.47 -17.55 17.92
CA LYS A 82 -13.54 -18.65 16.97
C LYS A 82 -14.48 -18.32 15.81
N SER A 83 -15.65 -17.75 16.09
CA SER A 83 -16.57 -17.29 15.03
C SER A 83 -15.94 -16.21 14.16
N PHE A 84 -15.30 -15.19 14.77
CA PHE A 84 -14.54 -14.17 14.03
C PHE A 84 -13.46 -14.80 13.14
N PHE A 85 -12.66 -15.72 13.68
CA PHE A 85 -11.62 -16.40 12.93
C PHE A 85 -12.21 -17.16 11.74
N GLN A 86 -13.30 -17.90 11.95
CA GLN A 86 -13.97 -18.68 10.89
C GLN A 86 -14.56 -17.78 9.81
N ASP A 87 -15.23 -16.69 10.18
CA ASP A 87 -15.82 -15.75 9.22
C ASP A 87 -14.74 -15.06 8.40
N PHE A 88 -13.67 -14.60 9.06
CA PHE A 88 -12.53 -13.98 8.39
C PHE A 88 -11.81 -14.98 7.48
N TYR A 89 -11.54 -16.19 7.98
CA TYR A 89 -10.92 -17.28 7.23
C TYR A 89 -11.76 -17.60 5.99
N ASN A 90 -13.06 -17.89 6.16
CA ASN A 90 -13.96 -18.28 5.08
C ASN A 90 -14.13 -17.16 4.04
N THR A 91 -14.13 -15.89 4.45
CA THR A 91 -14.24 -14.75 3.53
C THR A 91 -13.08 -14.70 2.55
N PHE A 92 -11.86 -15.01 3.02
CA PHE A 92 -10.65 -14.89 2.21
C PHE A 92 -10.07 -16.22 1.73
N THR A 93 -10.70 -17.34 2.06
CA THR A 93 -10.40 -18.63 1.44
C THR A 93 -10.41 -18.46 -0.09
N PRO A 94 -9.45 -19.01 -0.85
CA PRO A 94 -9.30 -18.69 -2.27
C PRO A 94 -10.54 -18.92 -3.15
N GLN A 95 -11.44 -19.83 -2.77
CA GLN A 95 -12.69 -20.07 -3.49
C GLN A 95 -13.76 -19.00 -3.24
N ASN A 96 -13.67 -18.29 -2.12
CA ASN A 96 -14.64 -17.31 -1.65
C ASN A 96 -14.15 -15.88 -1.81
N ASP A 97 -12.83 -15.66 -1.91
CA ASP A 97 -12.25 -14.34 -2.04
C ASP A 97 -12.68 -13.68 -3.37
N GLN A 98 -13.56 -12.69 -3.25
CA GLN A 98 -14.11 -11.90 -4.35
C GLN A 98 -13.72 -10.43 -4.24
N LEU A 99 -12.73 -10.07 -3.40
CA LEU A 99 -12.39 -8.66 -3.16
C LEU A 99 -11.99 -7.95 -4.47
N LEU A 100 -11.00 -8.50 -5.18
CA LEU A 100 -10.48 -7.91 -6.42
C LEU A 100 -11.57 -7.86 -7.52
N SER A 101 -12.32 -8.94 -7.70
CA SER A 101 -13.38 -9.01 -8.73
C SER A 101 -14.52 -8.05 -8.42
N THR A 102 -14.91 -7.91 -7.15
CA THR A 102 -15.94 -6.96 -6.71
C THR A 102 -15.49 -5.52 -6.90
N ALA A 103 -14.25 -5.19 -6.55
CA ALA A 103 -13.68 -3.86 -6.76
C ALA A 103 -13.62 -3.50 -8.25
N ILE A 104 -13.17 -4.41 -9.12
CA ILE A 104 -13.16 -4.19 -10.58
C ILE A 104 -14.59 -4.00 -11.11
N LYS A 105 -15.54 -4.84 -10.70
CA LYS A 105 -16.93 -4.71 -11.12
C LYS A 105 -17.54 -3.36 -10.72
N LYS A 106 -17.29 -2.90 -9.49
CA LYS A 106 -17.71 -1.57 -9.01
C LYS A 106 -17.03 -0.46 -9.80
N PHE A 107 -15.75 -0.62 -10.12
CA PHE A 107 -15.01 0.36 -10.92
C PHE A 107 -15.61 0.51 -12.33
N GLU A 108 -16.08 -0.57 -12.95
CA GLU A 108 -16.66 -0.58 -14.29
C GLU A 108 -18.14 -0.14 -14.35
N ASP A 109 -18.89 -0.27 -13.25
CA ASP A 109 -20.34 0.00 -13.21
C ASP A 109 -20.67 1.51 -13.02
N ASP A 110 -21.16 2.16 -14.08
CA ASP A 110 -21.56 3.57 -14.07
C ASP A 110 -22.64 3.89 -13.01
N ALA A 111 -23.56 2.96 -12.74
CA ALA A 111 -24.64 3.18 -11.78
C ALA A 111 -24.15 3.25 -10.33
N VAL A 112 -22.98 2.67 -10.04
CA VAL A 112 -22.32 2.81 -8.73
C VAL A 112 -21.81 4.25 -8.56
N TRP A 113 -21.20 4.82 -9.61
CA TRP A 113 -20.59 6.15 -9.56
C TRP A 113 -21.59 7.29 -9.71
N GLU A 114 -22.73 7.08 -10.36
CA GLU A 114 -23.83 8.06 -10.37
C GLU A 114 -24.45 8.26 -8.97
N LYS A 115 -24.31 7.27 -8.08
CA LYS A 115 -24.87 7.29 -6.72
C LYS A 115 -23.86 7.62 -5.64
N SER A 116 -22.57 7.51 -5.92
CA SER A 116 -21.51 7.77 -4.95
C SER A 116 -20.99 9.20 -5.12
N SER A 117 -20.69 9.84 -3.99
CA SER A 117 -19.96 11.11 -3.95
C SER A 117 -18.46 10.96 -4.24
N LYS A 118 -17.93 9.74 -4.15
CA LYS A 118 -16.49 9.44 -4.32
C LYS A 118 -16.06 9.62 -5.77
N LYS A 119 -14.82 10.04 -5.97
CA LYS A 119 -14.23 10.08 -7.32
C LYS A 119 -14.06 8.66 -7.86
N ARG A 120 -14.40 8.46 -9.14
CA ARG A 120 -14.18 7.18 -9.83
C ARG A 120 -12.69 6.89 -9.98
N THR A 121 -12.16 6.11 -9.05
CA THR A 121 -10.78 5.62 -9.00
C THR A 121 -10.79 4.15 -8.62
N LEU A 122 -9.70 3.43 -8.90
CA LEU A 122 -9.63 2.01 -8.54
C LEU A 122 -9.66 1.85 -7.01
N ILE A 123 -8.97 2.74 -6.27
CA ILE A 123 -8.97 2.66 -4.81
C ILE A 123 -10.34 2.92 -4.19
N ASN A 124 -11.11 3.87 -4.71
CA ASN A 124 -12.46 4.13 -4.19
C ASN A 124 -13.39 2.95 -4.51
N ALA A 125 -13.16 2.21 -5.60
CA ALA A 125 -13.86 0.97 -5.86
C ALA A 125 -13.53 -0.12 -4.83
N PHE A 126 -12.27 -0.21 -4.39
CA PHE A 126 -11.86 -1.06 -3.26
C PHE A 126 -12.49 -0.60 -1.94
N ALA A 127 -12.53 0.71 -1.67
CA ALA A 127 -13.16 1.26 -0.47
C ALA A 127 -14.65 0.87 -0.39
N LEU A 128 -15.38 0.98 -1.51
CA LEU A 128 -16.76 0.52 -1.64
C LEU A 128 -16.88 -1.00 -1.53
N ALA A 129 -15.94 -1.77 -2.08
CA ALA A 129 -15.93 -3.23 -1.93
C ALA A 129 -15.73 -3.66 -0.47
N TYR A 130 -14.80 -3.02 0.25
CA TYR A 130 -14.58 -3.27 1.67
C TYR A 130 -15.81 -2.90 2.51
N ALA A 131 -16.46 -1.76 2.21
CA ALA A 131 -17.65 -1.32 2.94
C ALA A 131 -18.83 -2.30 2.84
N ASP A 132 -18.92 -3.07 1.74
CA ASP A 132 -19.95 -4.09 1.53
C ASP A 132 -19.63 -5.43 2.21
N MET A 133 -18.41 -5.64 2.71
CA MET A 133 -18.03 -6.89 3.35
C MET A 133 -18.54 -6.93 4.80
N PRO A 134 -19.30 -7.96 5.23
CA PRO A 134 -19.82 -8.05 6.59
C PRO A 134 -18.75 -8.02 7.69
N ILE A 135 -17.53 -8.47 7.40
CA ILE A 135 -16.41 -8.41 8.34
C ILE A 135 -15.84 -6.99 8.53
N PHE A 136 -16.21 -6.04 7.66
CA PHE A 136 -15.70 -4.66 7.65
C PHE A 136 -16.81 -3.60 7.60
N ASP A 137 -18.08 -3.97 7.62
CA ASP A 137 -19.18 -3.01 7.51
C ASP A 137 -19.25 -2.08 8.74
N GLY A 138 -19.89 -0.92 8.54
CA GLY A 138 -20.04 0.10 9.59
C GLY A 138 -19.00 1.21 9.55
N SER A 139 -18.91 1.95 10.65
CA SER A 139 -18.14 3.20 10.75
C SER A 139 -17.32 3.29 12.02
N PHE A 140 -16.43 4.29 12.08
CA PHE A 140 -15.61 4.59 13.26
C PHE A 140 -16.41 4.85 14.54
N LYS A 141 -17.71 5.12 14.44
CA LYS A 141 -18.65 5.17 15.56
C LYS A 141 -18.57 3.95 16.48
N HIS A 142 -18.21 2.77 15.97
CA HIS A 142 -17.99 1.56 16.76
C HIS A 142 -16.86 1.72 17.79
N PHE A 143 -15.89 2.58 17.55
CA PHE A 143 -14.68 2.72 18.36
C PHE A 143 -14.70 3.93 19.30
N LYS A 144 -15.86 4.57 19.48
CA LYS A 144 -16.03 5.64 20.47
C LYS A 144 -15.59 5.17 21.86
N LYS A 145 -14.92 6.05 22.59
CA LYS A 145 -14.39 5.77 23.94
C LYS A 145 -15.41 5.12 24.89
N ASN A 146 -16.69 5.51 24.81
CA ASN A 146 -17.73 4.99 25.70
C ASN A 146 -18.36 3.66 25.22
N ASN A 147 -18.07 3.24 23.99
CA ASN A 147 -18.66 2.06 23.35
C ASN A 147 -17.64 0.95 23.11
N ILE A 148 -16.35 1.29 23.07
CA ILE A 148 -15.30 0.38 22.65
C ILE A 148 -15.03 -0.69 23.74
N ASN A 149 -15.17 -1.95 23.35
CA ASN A 149 -14.91 -3.12 24.20
C ASN A 149 -13.48 -3.60 24.02
N GLN A 150 -12.84 -3.95 25.14
CA GLN A 150 -11.48 -4.50 25.26
C GLN A 150 -10.34 -3.57 24.77
N LEU A 151 -10.40 -3.16 23.50
CA LEU A 151 -9.49 -2.18 22.92
C LEU A 151 -9.82 -0.79 23.46
N GLU A 152 -8.80 -0.03 23.84
CA GLU A 152 -8.94 1.38 24.24
C GLU A 152 -8.52 2.31 23.10
N GLN A 153 -7.50 1.88 22.33
CA GLN A 153 -6.86 2.68 21.28
C GLN A 153 -6.77 1.87 19.99
N VAL A 154 -7.39 2.37 18.92
CA VAL A 154 -7.21 1.82 17.57
C VAL A 154 -6.68 2.91 16.66
N CYS A 155 -5.65 2.60 15.88
CA CYS A 155 -5.04 3.50 14.92
C CYS A 155 -4.74 2.75 13.61
N PHE A 156 -5.43 3.15 12.55
CA PHE A 156 -5.18 2.67 11.19
C PHE A 156 -4.38 3.75 10.46
N ASN A 157 -3.15 3.40 10.08
CA ASN A 157 -2.18 4.38 9.59
C ASN A 157 -2.25 4.49 8.07
N ALA A 158 -2.30 5.72 7.61
CA ALA A 158 -2.11 6.12 6.22
C ALA A 158 -0.99 7.18 6.16
N THR A 159 -0.75 7.74 4.98
CA THR A 159 0.24 8.79 4.73
C THR A 159 -0.42 9.98 4.07
N ASP A 160 -0.23 11.17 4.63
CA ASP A 160 -0.68 12.43 4.02
C ASP A 160 0.41 12.98 3.08
N PHE A 161 0.02 13.30 1.85
CA PHE A 161 0.91 13.81 0.80
C PHE A 161 1.10 15.33 0.81
N SER A 162 0.36 16.05 1.65
CA SER A 162 0.51 17.50 1.82
C SER A 162 1.75 17.80 2.67
N TYR A 163 1.96 17.01 3.73
CA TYR A 163 3.08 17.20 4.66
C TYR A 163 4.07 16.03 4.71
N GLY A 164 3.80 14.91 4.03
CA GLY A 164 4.64 13.71 4.09
C GLY A 164 4.65 13.05 5.47
N LEU A 165 3.55 13.17 6.23
CA LEU A 165 3.42 12.69 7.60
C LEU A 165 2.41 11.54 7.69
N THR A 166 2.55 10.68 8.69
CA THR A 166 1.53 9.65 8.99
C THR A 166 0.18 10.30 9.27
N PHE A 167 -0.82 9.95 8.48
CA PHE A 167 -2.22 10.29 8.68
C PHE A 167 -2.89 9.19 9.52
N ARG A 168 -3.29 9.50 10.75
CA ARG A 168 -3.81 8.52 11.71
C ARG A 168 -5.33 8.54 11.74
N ILE A 169 -5.95 7.49 11.22
CA ILE A 169 -7.38 7.25 11.41
C ILE A 169 -7.49 6.53 12.76
N GLN A 170 -7.70 7.29 13.84
CA GLN A 170 -7.66 6.76 15.21
C GLN A 170 -8.81 7.26 16.08
N ASN A 171 -9.24 6.43 17.02
CA ASN A 171 -10.40 6.72 17.86
C ASN A 171 -10.12 7.77 18.93
N GLN A 172 -8.88 7.84 19.43
CA GLN A 172 -8.42 8.81 20.41
C GLN A 172 -7.08 9.43 19.97
N GLY A 173 -6.80 10.66 20.40
CA GLY A 173 -5.64 11.43 19.94
C GLY A 173 -5.92 12.24 18.66
N TYR A 174 -4.85 12.59 17.95
CA TYR A 174 -4.90 13.45 16.77
C TYR A 174 -5.39 12.67 15.55
N PHE A 175 -6.58 12.98 15.06
CA PHE A 175 -7.08 12.37 13.83
C PHE A 175 -6.39 13.04 12.62
N GLY A 176 -5.69 12.26 11.81
CA GLY A 176 -4.76 12.75 10.79
C GLY A 176 -3.36 12.98 11.36
N ASN A 177 -2.82 14.19 11.19
CA ASN A 177 -1.49 14.57 11.66
C ASN A 177 -1.50 15.95 12.31
N THR A 178 -0.36 16.39 12.86
CA THR A 178 -0.27 17.64 13.62
C THR A 178 -0.71 18.86 12.81
N PRO A 179 -0.21 19.11 11.58
CA PRO A 179 -0.69 20.23 10.75
C PRO A 179 -2.20 20.21 10.48
N LEU A 180 -2.77 19.05 10.16
CA LEU A 180 -4.18 18.94 9.79
C LEU A 180 -5.11 19.03 11.00
N TYR A 181 -4.66 18.59 12.18
CA TYR A 181 -5.51 18.44 13.36
C TYR A 181 -5.40 19.60 14.35
N LYS A 182 -4.18 20.09 14.65
CA LYS A 182 -3.89 20.90 15.85
C LYS A 182 -4.79 22.14 15.99
N THR A 183 -5.03 22.86 14.90
CA THR A 183 -5.89 24.07 14.85
C THR A 183 -7.33 23.79 14.44
N ASN A 184 -7.62 22.59 13.93
CA ASN A 184 -8.90 22.23 13.30
C ASN A 184 -9.63 21.11 14.06
N GLN A 185 -9.30 20.93 15.34
CA GLN A 185 -9.73 19.77 16.14
C GLN A 185 -11.26 19.62 16.18
N LYS A 186 -11.97 20.75 16.33
CA LYS A 186 -13.44 20.74 16.42
C LYS A 186 -14.06 20.19 15.13
N GLN A 187 -13.62 20.69 13.99
CA GLN A 187 -14.14 20.33 12.66
C GLN A 187 -13.80 18.88 12.31
N VAL A 188 -12.55 18.47 12.52
CA VAL A 188 -12.12 17.09 12.24
C VAL A 188 -12.83 16.09 13.17
N ASN A 189 -13.02 16.43 14.45
CA ASN A 189 -13.68 15.54 15.40
C ASN A 189 -15.18 15.36 15.15
N ALA A 190 -15.85 16.37 14.59
CA ALA A 190 -17.27 16.28 14.26
C ALA A 190 -17.54 15.18 13.21
N LEU A 191 -16.58 14.95 12.32
CA LEU A 191 -16.67 13.98 11.23
C LEU A 191 -16.03 12.62 11.53
N ARG A 192 -15.19 12.53 12.58
CA ARG A 192 -14.39 11.33 12.93
C ARG A 192 -15.21 10.04 12.93
N ASP A 193 -16.39 10.08 13.53
CA ASP A 193 -17.23 8.90 13.73
C ASP A 193 -17.97 8.45 12.47
N GLN A 194 -18.04 9.32 11.46
CA GLN A 194 -18.75 9.07 10.21
C GLN A 194 -17.88 8.31 9.21
N ILE A 195 -16.57 8.21 9.44
CA ILE A 195 -15.62 7.49 8.58
C ILE A 195 -16.03 6.03 8.48
N ILE A 196 -16.28 5.58 7.25
CA ILE A 196 -16.58 4.18 6.96
C ILE A 196 -15.32 3.34 7.14
N LEU A 197 -15.46 2.16 7.74
CA LEU A 197 -14.32 1.28 8.00
C LEU A 197 -13.62 0.85 6.70
N GLY A 198 -14.39 0.63 5.62
CA GLY A 198 -13.86 0.38 4.29
C GLY A 198 -12.94 1.49 3.76
N ASP A 199 -13.25 2.75 4.04
CA ASP A 199 -12.39 3.89 3.67
C ASP A 199 -11.08 3.88 4.48
N ALA A 200 -11.15 3.53 5.76
CA ALA A 200 -9.95 3.40 6.59
C ALA A 200 -9.03 2.27 6.10
N ILE A 201 -9.60 1.14 5.68
CA ILE A 201 -8.85 0.03 5.07
C ILE A 201 -8.19 0.49 3.76
N ALA A 202 -8.98 1.07 2.84
CA ALA A 202 -8.50 1.51 1.54
C ALA A 202 -7.40 2.58 1.65
N SER A 203 -7.58 3.57 2.53
CA SER A 203 -6.57 4.61 2.80
C SER A 203 -5.25 4.01 3.26
N SER A 204 -5.33 2.97 4.08
CA SER A 204 -4.15 2.31 4.65
C SER A 204 -3.46 1.40 3.63
N SER A 205 -4.17 0.90 2.60
CA SER A 205 -3.68 -0.10 1.63
C SER A 205 -3.48 0.40 0.19
N CYS A 206 -3.67 1.69 -0.08
CA CYS A 206 -3.50 2.27 -1.42
C CYS A 206 -2.02 2.58 -1.73
N PHE A 207 -1.25 1.53 -2.01
CA PHE A 207 0.19 1.66 -2.23
C PHE A 207 0.52 2.43 -3.53
N PRO A 208 1.59 3.25 -3.54
CA PRO A 208 1.98 4.03 -4.72
C PRO A 208 2.23 3.16 -5.95
N VAL A 209 1.96 3.70 -7.14
CA VAL A 209 2.06 3.05 -8.46
C VAL A 209 0.91 2.07 -8.76
N GLY A 210 0.34 1.40 -7.75
CA GLY A 210 -0.82 0.52 -7.93
C GLY A 210 -2.18 1.23 -7.88
N PHE A 211 -2.27 2.32 -7.10
CA PHE A 211 -3.52 3.02 -6.84
C PHE A 211 -3.36 4.55 -6.84
N GLU A 212 -4.47 5.26 -7.07
CA GLU A 212 -4.58 6.69 -6.85
C GLU A 212 -4.69 7.02 -5.34
N PRO A 213 -4.31 8.22 -4.88
CA PRO A 213 -4.59 8.66 -3.51
C PRO A 213 -6.10 8.82 -3.28
N MET A 214 -6.57 8.50 -2.07
CA MET A 214 -7.90 8.90 -1.60
C MET A 214 -7.88 10.37 -1.17
N ILE A 215 -8.95 11.12 -1.39
CA ILE A 215 -9.01 12.57 -1.12
C ILE A 215 -9.83 12.83 0.14
N PHE A 216 -9.18 13.22 1.25
CA PHE A 216 -9.88 13.63 2.47
C PHE A 216 -10.23 15.13 2.44
N PRO A 217 -11.45 15.57 2.78
CA PRO A 217 -12.60 14.77 3.23
C PRO A 217 -13.51 14.25 2.10
N ASP A 218 -13.31 14.69 0.85
CA ASP A 218 -14.27 14.53 -0.26
C ASP A 218 -14.66 13.07 -0.57
N ASP A 219 -13.69 12.14 -0.54
CA ASP A 219 -13.93 10.72 -0.77
C ASP A 219 -14.39 9.97 0.48
N TYR A 220 -14.52 10.61 1.65
CA TYR A 220 -14.82 9.93 2.92
C TYR A 220 -16.24 10.16 3.43
N PHE A 221 -16.93 11.19 2.94
CA PHE A 221 -18.27 11.55 3.39
C PHE A 221 -19.21 11.65 2.21
N GLU A 222 -20.33 10.91 2.28
CA GLU A 222 -21.30 10.86 1.18
C GLU A 222 -22.16 12.12 1.07
N ASP A 223 -22.54 12.72 2.20
CA ASP A 223 -23.34 13.94 2.21
C ASP A 223 -22.47 15.20 2.26
N HIS A 224 -22.11 15.72 1.09
CA HIS A 224 -21.40 17.01 1.00
C HIS A 224 -22.27 18.22 1.39
N ASN A 225 -23.55 18.02 1.70
CA ASN A 225 -24.39 19.06 2.28
C ASN A 225 -24.33 19.12 3.81
N ASP A 226 -23.75 18.12 4.46
CA ASP A 226 -23.56 18.07 5.90
C ASP A 226 -22.85 19.35 6.41
N PRO A 227 -23.38 20.01 7.46
CA PRO A 227 -22.79 21.24 7.98
C PRO A 227 -21.35 21.10 8.48
N ASP A 228 -21.00 19.96 9.07
CA ASP A 228 -19.64 19.70 9.58
C ASP A 228 -18.68 19.47 8.41
N TYR A 229 -19.12 18.80 7.34
CA TYR A 229 -18.36 18.68 6.09
C TYR A 229 -18.07 20.06 5.47
N LYS A 230 -19.10 20.90 5.32
CA LYS A 230 -18.94 22.25 4.75
C LYS A 230 -18.00 23.11 5.59
N THR A 231 -18.15 23.07 6.91
CA THR A 231 -17.28 23.80 7.85
C THR A 231 -15.83 23.35 7.74
N LEU A 232 -15.57 22.05 7.50
CA LEU A 232 -14.21 21.56 7.26
C LEU A 232 -13.67 22.06 5.91
N LYS A 233 -14.48 22.08 4.85
CA LYS A 233 -14.09 22.53 3.50
C LYS A 233 -13.84 24.04 3.38
N GLU A 234 -14.33 24.85 4.32
CA GLU A 234 -14.03 26.29 4.39
C GLU A 234 -12.59 26.60 4.85
N ILE A 235 -11.87 25.59 5.38
CA ILE A 235 -10.48 25.74 5.82
C ILE A 235 -9.55 25.52 4.63
N ASP A 236 -8.63 26.46 4.38
CA ASP A 236 -7.66 26.43 3.26
C ASP A 236 -6.92 25.10 3.12
N LEU A 237 -6.65 24.40 4.23
CA LEU A 237 -5.97 23.10 4.23
C LEU A 237 -6.79 21.95 3.62
N PHE A 238 -8.12 22.08 3.60
CA PHE A 238 -9.04 21.03 3.13
C PHE A 238 -9.84 21.45 1.89
N ILE A 239 -9.72 22.70 1.44
CA ILE A 239 -10.50 23.27 0.33
C ILE A 239 -10.31 22.47 -0.97
N ASP A 240 -9.06 22.08 -1.28
CA ASP A 240 -8.71 21.26 -2.45
C ASP A 240 -8.63 19.75 -2.12
N GLY A 241 -8.84 19.40 -0.85
CA GLY A 241 -8.69 18.06 -0.32
C GLY A 241 -7.22 17.68 -0.04
N VAL A 242 -7.06 16.66 0.79
CA VAL A 242 -5.79 16.13 1.27
C VAL A 242 -5.61 14.75 0.65
N GLY A 243 -4.53 14.55 -0.11
CA GLY A 243 -4.20 13.25 -0.70
C GLY A 243 -3.67 12.28 0.36
N ILE A 244 -4.36 11.16 0.52
CA ILE A 244 -4.05 10.09 1.48
C ILE A 244 -3.59 8.84 0.72
N MET A 245 -2.44 8.29 1.12
CA MET A 245 -1.84 7.07 0.57
C MET A 245 -1.52 6.01 1.63
N ASP A 246 -1.11 4.81 1.21
CA ASP A 246 -0.74 3.69 2.10
C ASP A 246 0.20 4.13 3.24
N GLY A 247 -0.09 3.65 4.46
CA GLY A 247 0.67 4.02 5.65
C GLY A 247 2.11 3.51 5.65
N GLY A 248 2.42 2.52 4.82
CA GLY A 248 3.73 1.92 4.64
C GLY A 248 4.79 2.89 4.15
N ILE A 249 4.39 4.00 3.53
CA ILE A 249 5.29 5.05 3.07
C ILE A 249 5.95 5.77 4.26
N ALA A 250 5.15 6.14 5.27
CA ALA A 250 5.64 6.86 6.44
C ALA A 250 6.09 5.93 7.58
N ASP A 251 5.32 4.87 7.85
CA ASP A 251 5.61 3.92 8.92
C ASP A 251 4.97 2.55 8.63
N ASN A 252 5.72 1.68 7.94
CA ASN A 252 5.23 0.34 7.60
C ASN A 252 5.00 -0.57 8.81
N GLN A 253 5.58 -0.29 9.98
CA GLN A 253 5.42 -1.15 11.15
C GLN A 253 4.32 -0.66 12.08
N GLY A 254 3.82 0.56 11.91
CA GLY A 254 2.89 1.20 12.84
C GLY A 254 3.50 1.53 14.20
N ILE A 255 4.83 1.52 14.32
CA ILE A 255 5.55 1.76 15.57
C ILE A 255 5.34 3.19 16.05
N GLY A 256 5.49 4.19 15.18
CA GLY A 256 5.42 5.59 15.56
C GLY A 256 4.07 5.95 16.18
N SER A 257 2.98 5.44 15.62
CA SER A 257 1.64 5.63 16.19
C SER A 257 1.43 4.84 17.48
N MET A 258 1.99 3.63 17.60
CA MET A 258 1.95 2.89 18.87
C MET A 258 2.72 3.60 19.98
N MET A 259 3.85 4.24 19.66
CA MET A 259 4.59 5.04 20.63
C MET A 259 3.77 6.21 21.16
N LEU A 260 3.06 6.92 20.28
CA LEU A 260 2.15 7.98 20.67
C LEU A 260 0.95 7.46 21.46
N ILE A 261 0.47 6.24 21.20
CA ILE A 261 -0.56 5.59 22.02
C ILE A 261 -0.01 5.30 23.42
N ASN A 262 1.17 4.69 23.49
CA ASN A 262 1.84 4.35 24.75
C ASN A 262 2.09 5.57 25.63
N GLU A 263 2.47 6.70 25.04
CA GLU A 263 2.68 7.98 25.75
C GLU A 263 1.37 8.62 26.24
N ARG A 264 0.23 8.34 25.58
CA ARG A 264 -1.10 8.85 25.98
C ARG A 264 -1.77 8.04 27.08
N MET A 265 -1.48 6.76 27.18
CA MET A 265 -2.08 5.89 28.19
C MET A 265 -1.38 6.12 29.52
N ASP A 266 -2.17 6.33 30.58
CA ASP A 266 -1.66 6.70 31.91
C ASP A 266 -0.54 5.75 32.36
N ASP A 267 -0.73 4.43 32.18
CA ASP A 267 0.25 3.40 32.52
C ASP A 267 1.18 2.93 31.39
N GLY A 268 0.97 3.44 30.18
CA GLY A 268 1.57 2.92 28.97
C GLY A 268 1.29 1.42 28.78
N MET A 269 1.99 0.80 27.83
CA MET A 269 1.86 -0.62 27.50
C MET A 269 2.91 -1.43 28.24
N ASN A 270 2.51 -2.47 28.97
CA ASN A 270 3.48 -3.36 29.61
C ASN A 270 4.26 -4.19 28.58
N LEU A 271 3.65 -4.48 27.43
CA LEU A 271 4.31 -5.12 26.31
C LEU A 271 3.83 -4.52 25.00
N ILE A 272 4.78 -4.14 24.13
CA ILE A 272 4.51 -3.80 22.74
C ILE A 272 5.03 -4.94 21.85
N ILE A 273 4.16 -5.50 21.03
CA ILE A 273 4.46 -6.59 20.11
C ILE A 273 4.40 -6.05 18.69
N VAL A 274 5.56 -5.96 18.03
CA VAL A 274 5.65 -5.55 16.63
C VAL A 274 5.62 -6.79 15.74
N ASN A 275 4.57 -6.92 14.92
CA ASN A 275 4.42 -8.02 13.97
C ASN A 275 4.76 -7.52 12.57
N ASP A 276 5.89 -7.98 12.03
CA ASP A 276 6.49 -7.40 10.83
C ASP A 276 6.74 -8.45 9.75
N VAL A 277 6.05 -8.28 8.62
CA VAL A 277 6.21 -9.12 7.43
C VAL A 277 7.10 -8.51 6.35
N GLY A 278 7.72 -7.36 6.63
CA GLY A 278 8.60 -6.66 5.71
C GLY A 278 9.83 -7.49 5.34
N SER A 279 10.14 -7.54 4.04
CA SER A 279 11.34 -8.23 3.55
C SER A 279 12.61 -7.43 3.82
N TYR A 280 13.63 -8.10 4.35
CA TYR A 280 15.00 -7.55 4.36
C TYR A 280 15.72 -7.73 3.02
N LYS A 281 15.20 -8.58 2.14
CA LYS A 281 15.78 -8.89 0.83
C LYS A 281 15.43 -7.77 -0.15
N MET A 282 16.43 -7.32 -0.90
CA MET A 282 16.29 -6.44 -2.05
C MET A 282 16.88 -7.19 -3.25
N LYS A 283 16.16 -7.24 -4.36
CA LYS A 283 16.76 -7.71 -5.61
C LYS A 283 17.76 -6.64 -6.07
N PRO A 284 19.02 -6.99 -6.36
CA PRO A 284 19.96 -6.03 -6.92
C PRO A 284 19.35 -5.39 -8.19
N TRP A 285 19.50 -4.08 -8.32
CA TRP A 285 19.14 -3.42 -9.58
C TRP A 285 20.09 -3.89 -10.67
N GLU A 286 19.54 -4.29 -11.81
CA GLU A 286 20.29 -4.73 -12.97
C GLU A 286 20.14 -3.68 -14.07
N GLN A 287 21.29 -3.28 -14.63
CA GLN A 287 21.31 -2.38 -15.78
C GLN A 287 20.69 -3.07 -17.00
N ASP A 288 20.00 -2.31 -17.84
CA ASP A 288 19.57 -2.80 -19.14
C ASP A 288 20.81 -3.09 -19.99
N THR A 289 20.95 -4.33 -20.47
CA THR A 289 22.08 -4.80 -21.28
C THR A 289 21.73 -4.92 -22.76
N THR A 290 20.56 -4.44 -23.20
CA THR A 290 20.20 -4.48 -24.62
C THR A 290 21.25 -3.81 -25.49
N GLU A 291 21.60 -4.49 -26.59
CA GLU A 291 22.56 -3.98 -27.55
C GLU A 291 22.06 -2.68 -28.17
N ILE A 292 22.92 -1.67 -28.18
CA ILE A 292 22.65 -0.40 -28.84
C ILE A 292 22.67 -0.68 -30.34
N SER A 293 21.49 -0.90 -30.93
CA SER A 293 21.38 -0.99 -32.38
C SER A 293 21.81 0.34 -33.02
N ASN A 294 22.52 0.29 -34.16
CA ASN A 294 22.81 1.43 -35.05
C ASN A 294 21.53 1.93 -35.77
N GLY A 295 20.44 2.05 -35.02
CA GLY A 295 19.11 2.38 -35.47
C GLY A 295 18.82 3.86 -35.34
N SER A 296 18.47 4.48 -36.48
CA SER A 296 17.92 5.83 -36.67
C SER A 296 17.81 6.70 -35.43
N SER A 297 18.60 7.78 -35.37
CA SER A 297 18.41 8.84 -34.36
C SER A 297 16.95 9.30 -34.27
N LEU A 298 16.52 9.77 -33.10
CA LEU A 298 15.15 10.26 -32.83
C LEU A 298 14.71 11.29 -33.89
N LYS A 299 15.67 12.13 -34.31
CA LYS A 299 15.52 13.11 -35.38
C LYS A 299 15.21 12.46 -36.74
N ARG A 300 15.80 11.30 -37.06
CA ARG A 300 15.57 10.57 -38.31
C ARG A 300 14.19 9.91 -38.37
N ILE A 301 13.69 9.31 -37.28
CA ILE A 301 12.32 8.74 -37.27
C ILE A 301 11.27 9.84 -37.31
N ILE A 302 11.40 10.86 -36.46
CA ILE A 302 10.48 12.01 -36.43
C ILE A 302 10.51 12.74 -37.79
N ASN A 303 11.69 12.94 -38.39
CA ASN A 303 11.76 13.50 -39.74
C ASN A 303 11.22 12.56 -40.82
N LYS A 304 11.41 11.24 -40.73
CA LYS A 304 10.91 10.31 -41.75
C LYS A 304 9.38 10.19 -41.70
N ALA A 305 8.80 10.08 -40.50
CA ALA A 305 7.37 10.07 -40.29
C ALA A 305 6.72 11.40 -40.70
N LEU A 306 7.29 12.54 -40.29
CA LEU A 306 6.70 13.85 -40.60
C LEU A 306 7.01 14.35 -42.02
N ASN A 307 8.12 13.95 -42.65
CA ASN A 307 8.39 14.24 -44.08
C ASN A 307 7.59 13.33 -45.01
N TYR A 308 7.13 12.17 -44.55
CA TYR A 308 6.20 11.35 -45.33
C TYR A 308 4.87 12.07 -45.54
N PHE A 309 4.41 12.80 -44.52
CA PHE A 309 3.18 13.59 -44.52
C PHE A 309 3.39 15.09 -44.74
N SER A 310 4.60 15.57 -45.07
CA SER A 310 4.81 16.99 -45.36
C SER A 310 4.26 17.37 -46.73
N LEU A 311 3.80 18.61 -46.90
CA LEU A 311 3.41 19.20 -48.19
C LEU A 311 4.45 18.89 -49.29
N LYS A 312 4.06 18.09 -50.29
CA LYS A 312 4.88 17.81 -51.48
C LYS A 312 4.41 18.69 -52.64
N PRO A 313 5.31 19.18 -53.51
CA PRO A 313 4.94 19.93 -54.71
C PRO A 313 3.91 19.19 -55.58
N LEU A 314 3.98 17.86 -55.57
CA LEU A 314 3.06 16.98 -56.31
C LEU A 314 1.58 17.19 -55.92
N TYR A 315 1.26 17.54 -54.67
CA TYR A 315 -0.13 17.74 -54.23
C TYR A 315 -0.77 19.01 -54.82
N TRP A 316 0.04 20.06 -54.99
CA TRP A 316 -0.37 21.28 -55.66
C TRP A 316 -0.40 21.11 -57.18
N ILE A 317 0.51 20.31 -57.73
CA ILE A 317 0.49 19.95 -59.14
C ILE A 317 -0.77 19.14 -59.48
N THR A 318 -1.16 18.15 -58.66
CA THR A 318 -2.39 17.39 -58.89
C THR A 318 -3.64 18.26 -58.75
N PHE A 319 -3.68 19.15 -57.76
CA PHE A 319 -4.75 20.15 -57.64
C PHE A 319 -4.85 21.02 -58.90
N THR A 320 -3.73 21.56 -59.37
CA THR A 320 -3.66 22.45 -60.53
C THR A 320 -4.05 21.73 -61.82
N ILE A 321 -3.63 20.48 -62.00
CA ILE A 321 -4.02 19.66 -63.15
C ILE A 321 -5.53 19.41 -63.14
N GLY A 322 -6.11 19.05 -61.99
CA GLY A 322 -7.57 18.86 -61.87
C GLY A 322 -8.34 20.13 -62.18
N LEU A 323 -7.87 21.28 -61.67
CA LEU A 323 -8.45 22.59 -61.94
C LEU A 323 -8.37 22.97 -63.42
N LEU A 324 -7.22 22.74 -64.06
CA LEU A 324 -7.04 22.99 -65.49
C LEU A 324 -7.95 22.12 -66.36
N ILE A 325 -8.14 20.84 -66.02
CA ILE A 325 -9.07 19.96 -66.73
C ILE A 325 -10.50 20.51 -66.66
N VAL A 326 -10.93 20.98 -65.49
CA VAL A 326 -12.27 21.58 -65.31
C VAL A 326 -12.41 22.88 -66.13
N LEU A 327 -11.42 23.78 -66.05
CA LEU A 327 -11.45 25.07 -66.74
C LEU A 327 -11.40 24.93 -68.26
N LEU A 328 -10.49 24.08 -68.78
CA LEU A 328 -10.35 23.85 -70.21
C LEU A 328 -11.56 23.12 -70.80
N ASN A 329 -12.22 22.24 -70.03
CA ASN A 329 -13.49 21.63 -70.42
C ASN A 329 -14.63 22.66 -70.49
N ASN A 330 -14.66 23.64 -69.57
CA ASN A 330 -15.64 24.73 -69.60
C ASN A 330 -15.40 25.73 -70.73
N MET A 331 -14.14 25.93 -71.12
CA MET A 331 -13.75 26.75 -72.28
C MET A 331 -13.92 26.02 -73.63
N LEU A 332 -14.50 24.82 -73.64
CA LEU A 332 -14.76 24.01 -74.85
C LEU A 332 -13.48 23.65 -75.64
N VAL A 333 -12.33 23.59 -74.97
CA VAL A 333 -11.04 23.31 -75.63
C VAL A 333 -10.97 21.87 -76.17
N PHE A 334 -11.69 20.94 -75.56
CA PHE A 334 -11.65 19.51 -75.91
C PHE A 334 -12.77 19.06 -76.87
N GLY A 335 -13.66 19.97 -77.30
CA GLY A 335 -14.74 19.63 -78.22
C GLY A 335 -15.83 20.70 -78.32
N PRO A 336 -16.84 20.51 -79.18
CA PRO A 336 -17.88 21.51 -79.46
C PRO A 336 -18.84 21.76 -78.28
N GLN A 337 -18.81 20.89 -77.27
CA GLN A 337 -19.61 21.01 -76.04
C GLN A 337 -18.79 20.48 -74.86
N ALA A 338 -19.12 20.95 -73.64
CA ALA A 338 -18.46 20.50 -72.43
C ALA A 338 -18.87 19.06 -72.07
N TYR A 339 -17.90 18.23 -71.68
CA TYR A 339 -18.17 16.83 -71.33
C TYR A 339 -18.34 16.66 -69.83
N SER A 340 -19.45 16.06 -69.41
CA SER A 340 -19.74 15.73 -68.01
C SER A 340 -18.69 14.82 -67.38
N GLY A 341 -18.15 13.86 -68.14
CA GLY A 341 -17.08 12.97 -67.67
C GLY A 341 -15.77 13.69 -67.30
N LEU A 342 -15.42 14.76 -68.01
CA LEU A 342 -14.22 15.57 -67.71
C LEU A 342 -14.42 16.46 -66.47
N TYR A 343 -15.65 16.90 -66.19
CA TYR A 343 -15.95 17.57 -64.92
C TYR A 343 -15.79 16.64 -63.72
N ILE A 344 -16.27 15.39 -63.83
CA ILE A 344 -16.13 14.39 -62.77
C ILE A 344 -14.66 14.06 -62.53
N LEU A 345 -13.91 13.80 -63.61
CA LEU A 345 -12.48 13.46 -63.54
C LEU A 345 -11.65 14.62 -62.98
N GLY A 346 -11.83 15.83 -63.52
CA GLY A 346 -11.10 17.02 -63.09
C GLY A 346 -11.42 17.40 -61.64
N SER A 347 -12.69 17.32 -61.23
CA SER A 347 -13.10 17.61 -59.85
C SER A 347 -12.60 16.56 -58.85
N ALA A 348 -12.56 15.28 -59.22
CA ALA A 348 -12.00 14.22 -58.38
C ALA A 348 -10.48 14.37 -58.17
N ILE A 349 -9.75 14.70 -59.24
CA ILE A 349 -8.30 14.97 -59.18
C ILE A 349 -8.01 16.23 -58.36
N MET A 350 -8.80 17.29 -58.58
CA MET A 350 -8.71 18.55 -57.83
C MET A 350 -8.99 18.33 -56.33
N GLY A 351 -10.07 17.65 -55.99
CA GLY A 351 -10.43 17.33 -54.60
C GLY A 351 -9.37 16.49 -53.88
N SER A 352 -8.76 15.52 -54.59
CA SER A 352 -7.67 14.70 -54.07
C SER A 352 -6.40 15.51 -53.79
N GLY A 353 -6.02 16.43 -54.69
CA GLY A 353 -4.88 17.34 -54.48
C GLY A 353 -5.10 18.31 -53.31
N LEU A 354 -6.33 18.79 -53.13
CA LEU A 354 -6.70 19.68 -52.02
C LEU A 354 -6.62 18.95 -50.66
N LEU A 355 -7.21 17.76 -50.55
CA LEU A 355 -7.17 16.95 -49.32
C LEU A 355 -5.73 16.60 -48.91
N LEU A 356 -4.90 16.16 -49.87
CA LEU A 356 -3.49 15.85 -49.61
C LEU A 356 -2.70 17.10 -49.16
N SER A 357 -3.05 18.27 -49.68
CA SER A 357 -2.43 19.54 -49.26
C SER A 357 -2.84 19.94 -47.85
N ILE A 358 -4.11 19.77 -47.46
CA ILE A 358 -4.61 20.05 -46.11
C ILE A 358 -3.96 19.11 -45.08
N PHE A 359 -3.92 17.80 -45.33
CA PHE A 359 -3.21 16.86 -44.47
C PHE A 359 -1.72 17.19 -44.38
N GLY A 360 -1.12 17.65 -45.49
CA GLY A 360 0.26 18.13 -45.55
C GLY A 360 0.56 19.33 -44.65
N ILE A 361 -0.37 20.30 -44.60
CA ILE A 361 -0.27 21.49 -43.75
C ILE A 361 -0.45 21.12 -42.28
N VAL A 362 -1.48 20.33 -41.95
CA VAL A 362 -1.76 19.88 -40.58
C VAL A 362 -0.57 19.12 -39.99
N ALA A 363 0.01 18.19 -40.76
CA ALA A 363 1.22 17.47 -40.35
C ALA A 363 2.43 18.40 -40.14
N SER A 364 2.58 19.44 -40.97
CA SER A 364 3.67 20.43 -40.85
C SER A 364 3.50 21.35 -39.63
N VAL A 365 2.27 21.77 -39.32
CA VAL A 365 1.96 22.56 -38.13
C VAL A 365 2.19 21.73 -36.87
N LEU A 366 1.68 20.49 -36.82
CA LEU A 366 1.92 19.54 -35.74
C LEU A 366 3.42 19.31 -35.50
N LYS A 367 4.22 19.17 -36.58
CA LYS A 367 5.69 19.08 -36.49
C LYS A 367 6.30 20.27 -35.76
N SER A 368 5.89 21.50 -36.09
CA SER A 368 6.46 22.70 -35.47
C SER A 368 6.04 22.84 -33.99
N THR A 369 4.78 22.54 -33.68
CA THR A 369 4.20 22.70 -32.34
C THR A 369 4.72 21.65 -31.36
N LEU A 370 4.83 20.39 -31.80
CA LEU A 370 5.32 19.29 -30.96
C LEU A 370 6.81 19.48 -30.62
N VAL A 371 7.63 19.83 -31.62
CA VAL A 371 9.07 20.10 -31.41
C VAL A 371 9.29 21.33 -30.54
N SER A 372 8.48 22.37 -30.70
CA SER A 372 8.53 23.59 -29.88
C SER A 372 8.14 23.32 -28.42
N LYS A 373 7.06 22.56 -28.18
CA LYS A 373 6.62 22.18 -26.82
C LYS A 373 7.64 21.31 -26.11
N ILE A 374 8.22 20.31 -26.79
CA ILE A 374 9.28 19.48 -26.22
C ILE A 374 10.51 20.34 -25.87
N LYS A 375 10.94 21.24 -26.75
CA LYS A 375 12.04 22.19 -26.44
C LYS A 375 11.71 23.12 -25.28
N GLY A 376 10.47 23.60 -25.17
CA GLY A 376 10.02 24.47 -24.07
C GLY A 376 10.01 23.77 -22.72
N ILE A 377 9.54 22.52 -22.67
CA ILE A 377 9.55 21.68 -21.46
C ILE A 377 10.99 21.36 -21.03
N PHE A 378 11.88 21.07 -21.99
CA PHE A 378 13.30 20.80 -21.72
C PHE A 378 14.06 22.02 -21.22
N LYS A 379 13.87 23.19 -21.86
CA LYS A 379 14.51 24.44 -21.41
C LYS A 379 14.10 24.87 -20.00
N ARG A 380 12.90 24.48 -19.57
CA ARG A 380 12.36 24.86 -18.25
C ARG A 380 12.88 23.98 -17.11
N ASN A 381 13.27 22.74 -17.43
CA ASN A 381 13.58 21.71 -16.44
C ASN A 381 15.07 21.30 -16.41
N VAL A 382 15.91 21.89 -17.27
CA VAL A 382 17.36 21.58 -17.34
C VAL A 382 18.19 22.84 -17.05
N PRO A 383 19.15 22.80 -16.11
CA PRO A 383 20.05 23.92 -15.83
C PRO A 383 20.85 24.38 -17.07
N GLU A 384 21.01 25.70 -17.25
CA GLU A 384 21.73 26.32 -18.37
C GLU A 384 23.14 25.74 -18.68
N PRO A 385 23.97 25.36 -17.68
CA PRO A 385 25.30 24.79 -17.94
C PRO A 385 25.28 23.45 -18.70
N LEU A 386 24.15 22.74 -18.71
CA LEU A 386 24.00 21.46 -19.42
C LEU A 386 23.39 21.66 -20.84
N MET A 387 22.94 22.87 -21.18
CA MET A 387 22.17 23.15 -22.38
C MET A 387 23.01 23.04 -23.67
N ASP A 388 24.29 23.45 -23.62
CA ASP A 388 25.22 23.40 -24.75
C ASP A 388 25.69 21.96 -25.06
N ASP A 389 25.86 21.13 -24.03
CA ASP A 389 26.18 19.71 -24.17
C ASP A 389 24.98 18.88 -24.69
N ILE A 390 23.75 19.36 -24.49
CA ILE A 390 22.52 18.66 -24.89
C ILE A 390 22.25 18.70 -26.40
N LEU A 391 22.85 19.63 -27.16
CA LEU A 391 22.78 19.59 -28.63
C LEU A 391 23.48 18.34 -29.20
N SER A 392 24.41 17.73 -28.46
CA SER A 392 25.01 16.43 -28.80
C SER A 392 24.03 15.26 -28.64
N PHE A 393 23.03 15.36 -27.75
CA PHE A 393 22.02 14.32 -27.51
C PHE A 393 21.11 14.09 -28.72
N GLN A 394 21.00 15.06 -29.63
CA GLN A 394 20.24 14.92 -30.87
C GLN A 394 20.87 13.90 -31.84
N LYS A 395 22.14 13.53 -31.63
CA LYS A 395 22.89 12.54 -32.42
C LYS A 395 22.87 11.15 -31.80
N LEU A 396 22.36 10.99 -30.58
CA LEU A 396 22.31 9.69 -29.91
C LEU A 396 21.27 8.77 -30.54
N ASP A 397 21.58 7.49 -30.58
CA ASP A 397 20.65 6.47 -31.03
C ASP A 397 19.46 6.35 -30.07
N ILE A 398 18.28 6.06 -30.62
CA ILE A 398 17.05 5.93 -29.84
C ILE A 398 17.16 4.79 -28.84
N SER A 399 17.84 3.71 -29.22
CA SER A 399 18.16 2.57 -28.36
C SER A 399 18.95 3.01 -27.12
N LEU A 400 19.93 3.90 -27.29
CA LEU A 400 20.70 4.46 -26.17
C LEU A 400 19.85 5.37 -25.29
N ILE A 401 19.00 6.23 -25.86
CA ILE A 401 18.09 7.09 -25.09
C ILE A 401 17.06 6.24 -24.32
N GLN A 402 16.49 5.22 -24.95
CA GLN A 402 15.55 4.29 -24.33
C GLN A 402 16.20 3.56 -23.16
N ARG A 403 17.42 3.03 -23.36
CA ARG A 403 18.20 2.41 -22.30
C ARG A 403 18.44 3.37 -21.14
N MET A 404 18.90 4.60 -21.40
CA MET A 404 19.12 5.61 -20.36
C MET A 404 17.85 6.00 -19.60
N LEU A 405 16.70 6.08 -20.28
CA LEU A 405 15.42 6.36 -19.64
C LEU A 405 14.90 5.16 -18.85
N SER A 406 15.07 3.95 -19.38
CA SER A 406 14.73 2.69 -18.72
C SER A 406 15.54 2.52 -17.44
N ASP A 407 16.85 2.70 -17.50
CA ASP A 407 17.75 2.61 -16.35
C ASP A 407 17.38 3.66 -15.28
N ARG A 408 17.08 4.90 -15.66
CA ARG A 408 16.61 5.95 -14.72
C ARG A 408 15.26 5.61 -14.10
N PHE A 409 14.31 5.13 -14.89
CA PHE A 409 12.97 4.79 -14.41
C PHE A 409 13.03 3.58 -13.47
N THR A 410 13.71 2.51 -13.85
CA THR A 410 13.86 1.29 -13.05
C THR A 410 14.67 1.55 -11.78
N SER A 411 15.75 2.33 -11.84
CA SER A 411 16.52 2.70 -10.64
C SER A 411 15.74 3.59 -9.69
N ALA A 412 14.96 4.55 -10.19
CA ALA A 412 14.05 5.35 -9.37
C ALA A 412 12.97 4.47 -8.71
N MET A 413 12.42 3.51 -9.45
CA MET A 413 11.44 2.55 -8.93
C MET A 413 12.02 1.66 -7.82
N THR A 414 13.26 1.17 -7.98
CA THR A 414 13.99 0.42 -6.94
C THR A 414 14.28 1.32 -5.72
N MET A 415 14.68 2.57 -5.95
CA MET A 415 14.94 3.52 -4.88
C MET A 415 13.68 3.75 -4.02
N ILE A 416 12.54 3.97 -4.66
CA ILE A 416 11.26 4.25 -3.99
C ILE A 416 10.75 3.01 -3.25
N ASN A 417 10.61 1.87 -3.94
CA ASN A 417 9.93 0.68 -3.37
C ASN A 417 10.82 -0.20 -2.50
N ASP A 418 12.14 -0.17 -2.70
CA ASP A 418 13.05 -1.01 -1.95
C ASP A 418 13.92 -0.19 -1.00
N VAL A 419 14.70 0.75 -1.53
CA VAL A 419 15.73 1.43 -0.72
C VAL A 419 15.09 2.29 0.36
N PHE A 420 14.21 3.22 0.01
CA PHE A 420 13.60 4.13 0.98
C PHE A 420 12.71 3.40 1.99
N LEU A 421 11.82 2.51 1.55
CA LEU A 421 10.97 1.75 2.48
C LEU A 421 11.80 0.91 3.47
N LYS A 422 12.90 0.30 3.03
CA LYS A 422 13.80 -0.45 3.93
C LYS A 422 14.56 0.45 4.89
N GLN A 423 14.96 1.65 4.48
CA GLN A 423 15.62 2.60 5.38
C GLN A 423 14.66 3.14 6.43
N ILE A 424 13.45 3.53 6.04
CA ILE A 424 12.40 4.00 6.97
C ILE A 424 12.09 2.91 8.01
N ARG A 425 11.96 1.66 7.57
CA ARG A 425 11.77 0.51 8.48
C ARG A 425 12.89 0.37 9.51
N ARG A 426 14.15 0.58 9.11
CA ARG A 426 15.30 0.55 10.02
C ARG A 426 15.26 1.70 11.03
N LEU A 427 14.98 2.91 10.56
CA LEU A 427 14.83 4.08 11.43
C LEU A 427 13.73 3.90 12.48
N ASN A 428 12.60 3.30 12.09
CA ASN A 428 11.51 2.99 13.02
C ASN A 428 11.93 1.94 14.07
N TYR A 429 12.70 0.93 13.68
CA TYR A 429 13.29 -0.01 14.64
C TYR A 429 14.31 0.66 15.55
N ASP A 430 15.20 1.50 15.01
CA ASP A 430 16.20 2.22 15.80
C ASP A 430 15.51 3.13 16.83
N LEU A 431 14.45 3.83 16.43
CA LEU A 431 13.62 4.63 17.35
C LEU A 431 12.99 3.75 18.45
N PHE A 432 12.47 2.58 18.09
CA PHE A 432 11.82 1.67 19.04
C PHE A 432 12.79 1.02 20.03
N TYR A 433 13.95 0.56 19.55
CA TYR A 433 14.94 -0.15 20.35
C TYR A 433 15.90 0.76 21.11
N SER A 434 16.09 2.00 20.67
CA SER A 434 16.92 3.00 21.39
C SER A 434 16.27 3.53 22.67
N LYS A 435 14.93 3.46 22.80
CA LYS A 435 14.22 3.89 24.01
C LYS A 435 14.47 2.92 25.18
N LYS A 436 15.20 3.36 26.20
CA LYS A 436 15.47 2.56 27.42
C LYS A 436 14.21 2.21 28.21
N GLU A 437 13.21 3.08 28.21
CA GLU A 437 11.93 2.89 28.92
C GLU A 437 11.13 1.66 28.43
N LEU A 438 11.43 1.18 27.23
CA LEU A 438 10.82 0.00 26.63
C LEU A 438 11.68 -1.26 26.77
N GLU A 439 12.85 -1.16 27.41
CA GLU A 439 13.63 -2.33 27.78
C GLU A 439 12.74 -3.27 28.60
N HIS A 440 12.77 -4.57 28.27
CA HIS A 440 11.89 -5.57 28.86
C HIS A 440 10.38 -5.36 28.63
N ARG A 441 9.95 -4.42 27.78
CA ARG A 441 8.52 -4.15 27.46
C ARG A 441 8.24 -4.21 25.96
N ARG A 442 9.09 -4.89 25.18
CA ARG A 442 8.98 -4.98 23.73
C ARG A 442 9.44 -6.32 23.18
N ILE A 443 8.72 -6.81 22.17
CA ILE A 443 9.13 -7.94 21.34
C ILE A 443 8.82 -7.64 19.87
N THR A 444 9.51 -8.32 18.95
CA THR A 444 9.26 -8.22 17.51
C THR A 444 9.12 -9.61 16.90
N ALA A 445 7.94 -9.91 16.39
CA ALA A 445 7.65 -11.13 15.64
C ALA A 445 7.81 -10.86 14.15
N THR A 446 8.85 -11.45 13.52
CA THR A 446 9.09 -11.28 12.09
C THR A 446 8.78 -12.55 11.31
N ILE A 447 8.13 -12.43 10.15
CA ILE A 447 7.79 -13.59 9.30
C ILE A 447 9.03 -14.40 8.83
N TYR A 448 10.21 -13.77 8.86
CA TYR A 448 11.46 -14.39 8.44
C TYR A 448 12.19 -15.12 9.56
N LYS A 449 11.75 -14.99 10.82
CA LYS A 449 12.48 -15.48 12.01
C LYS A 449 12.76 -16.98 11.97
N LEU A 450 11.76 -17.78 11.60
CA LEU A 450 11.77 -19.24 11.73
C LEU A 450 11.71 -19.97 10.39
N ASN A 451 12.10 -19.32 9.29
CA ASN A 451 12.03 -19.91 7.94
C ASN A 451 13.24 -20.79 7.55
N GLY A 452 14.18 -21.03 8.48
CA GLY A 452 15.35 -21.87 8.26
C GLY A 452 16.39 -21.32 7.26
N LYS A 453 16.28 -20.06 6.81
CA LYS A 453 17.25 -19.43 5.90
C LYS A 453 18.19 -18.49 6.66
N PRO A 454 19.49 -18.49 6.35
CA PRO A 454 20.41 -17.51 6.92
C PRO A 454 20.06 -16.11 6.42
N THR A 455 20.34 -15.10 7.25
CA THR A 455 20.25 -13.69 6.85
C THR A 455 21.66 -13.16 6.57
N PRO A 456 21.85 -12.22 5.64
CA PRO A 456 23.15 -11.58 5.42
C PRO A 456 23.59 -10.70 6.60
N TYR A 457 22.70 -10.48 7.58
CA TYR A 457 22.91 -9.57 8.72
C TYR A 457 23.22 -10.32 10.03
N SER A 458 23.09 -11.66 10.07
CA SER A 458 23.39 -12.48 11.24
C SER A 458 24.25 -13.69 10.87
N LYS A 459 25.28 -13.98 11.68
CA LYS A 459 26.15 -15.15 11.48
C LYS A 459 25.49 -16.50 11.83
N GLY A 460 24.21 -16.50 12.20
CA GLY A 460 23.42 -17.70 12.53
C GLY A 460 21.93 -17.49 12.30
N ASN A 461 21.13 -18.50 12.62
CA ASN A 461 19.69 -18.56 12.33
C ASN A 461 18.85 -17.63 13.22
N GLY A 462 19.46 -16.93 14.19
CA GLY A 462 18.77 -16.01 15.10
C GLY A 462 17.87 -16.69 16.12
N VAL A 463 18.05 -18.00 16.34
CA VAL A 463 17.29 -18.84 17.29
C VAL A 463 18.04 -18.90 18.62
N ASN A 464 17.37 -18.58 19.72
CA ASN A 464 17.81 -18.76 21.10
C ASN A 464 18.15 -20.25 21.38
N PRO A 465 19.38 -20.57 21.82
CA PRO A 465 19.81 -21.94 22.10
C PRO A 465 19.13 -22.58 23.31
N ASN A 466 18.48 -21.81 24.17
CA ASN A 466 17.79 -22.28 25.38
C ASN A 466 16.35 -22.76 25.10
N ILE A 467 15.85 -22.60 23.87
CA ILE A 467 14.53 -23.06 23.46
C ILE A 467 14.67 -24.39 22.73
N GLU A 468 14.11 -25.45 23.34
CA GLU A 468 14.10 -26.81 22.78
C GLU A 468 12.65 -27.34 22.65
N PRO A 469 12.35 -28.17 21.64
CA PRO A 469 13.25 -28.61 20.57
C PRO A 469 13.59 -27.46 19.60
N LYS A 470 14.76 -27.54 18.94
CA LYS A 470 15.06 -26.67 17.79
C LYS A 470 13.98 -26.78 16.69
N PRO A 471 13.75 -25.70 15.90
CA PRO A 471 12.77 -25.71 14.83
C PRO A 471 12.92 -26.91 13.89
N SER A 472 11.83 -27.68 13.73
CA SER A 472 11.78 -28.84 12.85
C SER A 472 11.77 -28.41 11.39
N LYS A 473 12.19 -29.31 10.48
CA LYS A 473 12.14 -29.04 9.04
C LYS A 473 10.73 -28.79 8.51
N ALA A 474 9.72 -29.42 9.13
CA ALA A 474 8.32 -29.19 8.78
C ALA A 474 7.89 -27.77 9.15
N LEU A 475 8.23 -27.32 10.36
CA LEU A 475 7.97 -25.96 10.84
C LEU A 475 8.69 -24.91 9.97
N GLU A 476 9.98 -25.11 9.70
CA GLU A 476 10.77 -24.23 8.83
C GLU A 476 10.18 -24.13 7.43
N SER A 477 9.68 -25.26 6.87
CA SER A 477 9.05 -25.29 5.54
C SER A 477 7.77 -24.46 5.48
N VAL A 478 6.93 -24.53 6.51
CA VAL A 478 5.71 -23.70 6.61
C VAL A 478 6.07 -22.22 6.72
N CYS A 479 7.01 -21.87 7.60
CA CYS A 479 7.46 -20.48 7.75
C CYS A 479 8.16 -19.96 6.48
N LEU A 480 8.89 -20.80 5.75
CA LEU A 480 9.48 -20.46 4.46
C LEU A 480 8.39 -20.15 3.43
N THR A 481 7.40 -21.04 3.31
CA THR A 481 6.25 -20.88 2.41
C THR A 481 5.50 -19.57 2.69
N ALA A 482 5.32 -19.22 3.96
CA ALA A 482 4.75 -17.95 4.39
C ALA A 482 5.63 -16.75 3.99
N SER A 483 6.92 -16.79 4.31
CA SER A 483 7.86 -15.68 4.10
C SER A 483 8.15 -15.34 2.63
N GLU A 484 7.88 -16.28 1.72
CA GLU A 484 7.99 -16.12 0.26
C GLU A 484 6.73 -15.55 -0.40
N MET A 485 5.66 -15.25 0.37
CA MET A 485 4.42 -14.70 -0.18
C MET A 485 4.69 -13.29 -0.73
N PRO A 486 4.35 -12.99 -2.00
CA PRO A 486 4.41 -11.63 -2.52
C PRO A 486 3.45 -10.68 -1.77
N THR A 487 3.70 -9.38 -1.87
CA THR A 487 2.76 -8.37 -1.36
C THR A 487 1.63 -8.20 -2.37
N THR A 488 0.52 -8.91 -2.20
CA THR A 488 -0.70 -8.82 -3.04
C THR A 488 -1.96 -8.79 -2.19
N LEU A 489 -3.09 -8.41 -2.79
CA LEU A 489 -4.44 -8.47 -2.18
C LEU A 489 -5.32 -9.52 -2.89
N TRP A 490 -4.70 -10.59 -3.38
CA TRP A 490 -5.35 -11.71 -4.06
C TRP A 490 -4.44 -12.93 -4.02
N TRP A 491 -5.03 -14.10 -4.29
CA TRP A 491 -4.32 -15.38 -4.39
C TRP A 491 -4.07 -15.75 -5.85
N ASP A 492 -2.82 -16.02 -6.22
CA ASP A 492 -2.52 -16.63 -7.51
C ASP A 492 -2.56 -18.18 -7.44
N LYS A 493 -2.43 -18.85 -8.60
CA LYS A 493 -2.43 -20.32 -8.68
C LYS A 493 -1.28 -20.97 -7.89
N THR A 494 -0.15 -20.29 -7.77
CA THR A 494 1.00 -20.73 -6.97
C THR A 494 0.67 -20.65 -5.49
N ASP A 495 0.01 -19.58 -5.06
CA ASP A 495 -0.34 -19.34 -3.67
C ASP A 495 -1.35 -20.37 -3.16
N VAL A 496 -2.36 -20.68 -3.98
CA VAL A 496 -3.35 -21.74 -3.69
C VAL A 496 -2.68 -23.11 -3.64
N SER A 497 -1.85 -23.45 -4.62
CA SER A 497 -1.20 -24.77 -4.66
C SER A 497 -0.20 -25.00 -3.53
N LYS A 498 0.44 -23.92 -3.03
CA LYS A 498 1.33 -23.96 -1.87
C LYS A 498 0.61 -23.83 -0.52
N ASN A 499 -0.71 -23.71 -0.50
CA ASN A 499 -1.49 -23.48 0.71
C ASN A 499 -0.98 -22.27 1.54
N ARG A 500 -0.67 -21.16 0.86
CA ARG A 500 0.00 -20.01 1.49
C ARG A 500 -0.84 -19.35 2.57
N MET A 501 -2.16 -19.30 2.43
CA MET A 501 -3.04 -18.70 3.44
C MET A 501 -2.87 -19.39 4.80
N GLU A 502 -3.03 -20.71 4.87
CA GLU A 502 -2.85 -21.46 6.12
C GLU A 502 -1.39 -21.40 6.61
N ALA A 503 -0.41 -21.43 5.68
CA ALA A 503 0.99 -21.27 6.05
C ALA A 503 1.30 -19.91 6.70
N LEU A 504 0.67 -18.83 6.23
CA LEU A 504 0.81 -17.49 6.81
C LEU A 504 0.22 -17.41 8.22
N ILE A 505 -0.98 -17.96 8.42
CA ILE A 505 -1.63 -18.02 9.75
C ILE A 505 -0.74 -18.82 10.70
N ALA A 506 -0.36 -20.04 10.32
CA ALA A 506 0.50 -20.87 11.16
C ALA A 506 1.86 -20.21 11.44
N CYS A 507 2.46 -19.53 10.45
CA CYS A 507 3.71 -18.81 10.67
C CYS A 507 3.55 -17.68 11.70
N GLY A 508 2.42 -16.98 11.70
CA GLY A 508 2.06 -16.02 12.76
C GLY A 508 2.02 -16.68 14.13
N GLU A 509 1.25 -17.78 14.25
CA GLU A 509 1.07 -18.55 15.50
C GLU A 509 2.40 -19.06 16.06
N ILE A 510 3.20 -19.70 15.21
CA ILE A 510 4.51 -20.26 15.54
C ILE A 510 5.47 -19.17 15.99
N THR A 511 5.51 -18.03 15.28
CA THR A 511 6.46 -16.95 15.56
C THR A 511 6.14 -16.28 16.89
N ILE A 512 4.87 -16.01 17.19
CA ILE A 512 4.54 -15.37 18.46
C ILE A 512 4.71 -16.32 19.65
N CYS A 513 4.41 -17.62 19.49
CA CYS A 513 4.77 -18.65 20.48
C CYS A 513 6.26 -18.59 20.84
N TYR A 514 7.10 -18.54 19.80
CA TYR A 514 8.54 -18.47 19.95
C TYR A 514 9.02 -17.19 20.64
N GLU A 515 8.56 -16.02 20.19
CA GLU A 515 8.99 -14.73 20.73
C GLU A 515 8.51 -14.54 22.18
N LEU A 516 7.36 -15.08 22.58
CA LEU A 516 6.92 -15.07 23.97
C LEU A 516 7.82 -15.93 24.88
N MET A 517 8.26 -17.11 24.41
CA MET A 517 9.22 -17.93 25.16
C MET A 517 10.57 -17.21 25.30
N ASP A 518 11.09 -16.67 24.20
CA ASP A 518 12.37 -15.93 24.18
C ASP A 518 12.32 -14.71 25.11
N TYR A 519 11.19 -14.00 25.12
CA TYR A 519 10.93 -12.88 26.02
C TYR A 519 10.94 -13.29 27.49
N ILE A 520 10.22 -14.34 27.87
CA ILE A 520 10.19 -14.83 29.26
C ILE A 520 11.60 -15.25 29.71
N LEU A 521 12.37 -15.93 28.86
CA LEU A 521 13.75 -16.32 29.17
C LEU A 521 14.64 -15.09 29.42
N LYS A 522 14.52 -14.04 28.59
CA LYS A 522 15.25 -12.78 28.80
C LYS A 522 14.84 -12.07 30.09
N LEU A 523 13.56 -12.11 30.45
CA LEU A 523 13.10 -11.54 31.73
C LEU A 523 13.65 -12.30 32.94
N LYS A 524 13.74 -13.64 32.84
CA LYS A 524 14.35 -14.50 33.87
C LYS A 524 15.84 -14.22 34.01
N GLU A 525 16.56 -14.13 32.90
CA GLU A 525 18.00 -13.83 32.89
C GLU A 525 18.31 -12.46 33.51
N ALA A 526 17.44 -11.47 33.28
CA ALA A 526 17.60 -10.13 33.79
C ALA A 526 17.03 -9.91 35.22
N ASP A 527 16.48 -10.94 35.85
CA ASP A 527 15.79 -10.89 37.15
C ASP A 527 14.72 -9.77 37.22
N LYS A 528 13.90 -9.69 36.18
CA LYS A 528 12.86 -8.64 36.03
C LYS A 528 11.44 -9.12 36.27
N ILE A 529 11.25 -10.39 36.58
CA ILE A 529 9.93 -10.94 36.87
C ILE A 529 9.54 -10.58 38.31
N PRO A 530 8.41 -9.90 38.54
CA PRO A 530 7.92 -9.67 39.89
C PRO A 530 7.64 -11.00 40.59
N GLU A 531 7.98 -11.09 41.88
CA GLU A 531 7.74 -12.29 42.69
C GLU A 531 6.27 -12.76 42.64
N LYS A 532 5.33 -11.80 42.70
CA LYS A 532 3.88 -12.05 42.61
C LYS A 532 3.44 -12.71 41.28
N ASP A 533 4.20 -12.50 40.20
CA ASP A 533 3.87 -12.98 38.86
C ASP A 533 4.69 -14.22 38.45
N SER A 534 5.69 -14.61 39.25
CA SER A 534 6.63 -15.69 38.94
C SER A 534 5.92 -17.00 38.63
N SER A 535 5.02 -17.45 39.50
CA SER A 535 4.30 -18.71 39.31
C SER A 535 3.43 -18.71 38.04
N ALA A 536 2.77 -17.58 37.75
CA ALA A 536 1.92 -17.46 36.56
C ALA A 536 2.75 -17.41 35.26
N ILE A 537 3.93 -16.79 35.31
CA ILE A 537 4.86 -16.75 34.17
C ILE A 537 5.50 -18.13 33.94
N ASP A 538 5.81 -18.88 34.99
CA ASP A 538 6.32 -20.26 34.88
C ASP A 538 5.28 -21.20 34.25
N GLU A 539 4.01 -21.05 34.65
CA GLU A 539 2.91 -21.80 34.05
C GLU A 539 2.70 -21.43 32.57
N LEU A 540 2.68 -20.13 32.24
CA LEU A 540 2.63 -19.64 30.87
C LEU A 540 3.78 -20.22 30.04
N TYR A 541 5.02 -20.17 30.55
CA TYR A 541 6.19 -20.71 29.86
C TYR A 541 6.06 -22.23 29.61
N LYS A 542 5.56 -22.98 30.59
CA LYS A 542 5.31 -24.42 30.44
C LYS A 542 4.31 -24.70 29.32
N ASN A 543 3.23 -23.93 29.23
CA ASN A 543 2.22 -24.06 28.18
C ASN A 543 2.78 -23.69 26.80
N LEU A 544 3.55 -22.59 26.71
CA LEU A 544 4.25 -22.20 25.48
C LEU A 544 5.18 -23.31 24.99
N VAL A 545 5.95 -23.94 25.88
CA VAL A 545 6.84 -25.06 25.52
C VAL A 545 6.05 -26.27 25.01
N GLN A 546 4.86 -26.54 25.57
CA GLN A 546 4.01 -27.62 25.09
C GLN A 546 3.46 -27.34 23.69
N ASP A 547 2.98 -26.13 23.44
CA ASP A 547 2.53 -25.71 22.11
C ASP A 547 3.67 -25.68 21.10
N TRP A 548 4.85 -25.24 21.51
CA TRP A 548 6.06 -25.27 20.69
C TRP A 548 6.41 -26.68 20.22
N LYS A 549 6.30 -27.68 21.11
CA LYS A 549 6.45 -29.09 20.74
C LYS A 549 5.39 -29.53 19.73
N ASN A 550 4.14 -29.12 19.92
CA ASN A 550 3.06 -29.43 18.98
C ASN A 550 3.31 -28.81 17.59
N PHE A 551 3.75 -27.54 17.52
CA PHE A 551 4.12 -26.89 16.26
C PHE A 551 5.27 -27.59 15.55
N ASN A 552 6.24 -28.13 16.30
CA ASN A 552 7.34 -28.88 15.71
C ASN A 552 6.89 -30.23 15.09
N ILE A 553 5.83 -30.83 15.61
CA ILE A 553 5.25 -32.09 15.13
C ILE A 553 4.27 -31.85 13.98
N GLN A 554 3.30 -30.95 14.18
CA GLN A 554 2.26 -30.61 13.21
C GLN A 554 2.11 -29.08 13.16
N PRO A 555 2.87 -28.36 12.30
CA PRO A 555 2.88 -26.89 12.29
C PRO A 555 1.51 -26.22 12.09
N LEU A 556 0.56 -26.89 11.45
CA LEU A 556 -0.79 -26.36 11.16
C LEU A 556 -1.84 -26.73 12.22
N TRP A 557 -1.47 -27.36 13.35
CA TRP A 557 -2.44 -27.95 14.29
C TRP A 557 -3.49 -26.96 14.81
N LEU A 558 -3.10 -25.71 15.06
CA LEU A 558 -4.00 -24.68 15.61
C LEU A 558 -4.93 -24.12 14.53
N VAL A 559 -4.40 -23.83 13.33
CA VAL A 559 -5.21 -23.51 12.14
C VAL A 559 -6.27 -24.59 11.89
N ASP A 560 -5.86 -25.87 11.91
CA ASP A 560 -6.76 -27.01 11.71
C ASP A 560 -7.82 -27.15 12.80
N LYS A 561 -7.53 -26.71 14.03
CA LYS A 561 -8.45 -26.69 15.16
C LYS A 561 -9.48 -25.57 15.03
N LEU A 562 -9.06 -24.39 14.56
CA LEU A 562 -9.90 -23.19 14.49
C LEU A 562 -10.80 -23.14 13.25
N LYS A 563 -10.33 -23.68 12.12
CA LYS A 563 -11.12 -23.69 10.87
C LYS A 563 -12.31 -24.67 10.86
N LYS A 564 -12.34 -25.61 11.82
CA LYS A 564 -13.47 -26.52 12.08
C LYS A 564 -14.43 -25.87 13.06
#